data_AF-A0A832MGA3-F1
#
_entry.id   AF-A0A832MGA3-F1
#
_cell.length_a   1.000
_cell.length_b   1.000
_cell.length_c   1.000
_cell.angle_alpha   90.00
_cell.angle_beta   90.00
_cell.angle_gamma   90.00
#
_symmetry.space_group_name_H-M   'P 1'
#
loop_
_entity.id
_entity.type
_entity.pdbx_description
1 polymer ?
#
loop_
_entity_poly.entity_id
_entity_poly.type
_entity_poly.pdbx_seq_one_letter_code
_entity_poly.pdbx_strand_id
1 'polypeptide(L)'
;MAYCASTYFYSRRLTREVVVGDPACGGVIIGGHHPVVVQSMITCDTMDTAACVQQTIDLVNAGCQMVRITAPTVNDAANLKNIAAELRKRGILVPLVADIHFKPEAAMEAAKWVEKIRINPGNFADKKKFVTREYTDTEYFAELERIEQQFAPLVKLCKELGRAMRIGTNHGSLSDRILNRYGDTPVGMVESALEFARIARNHGFHNFCFSMKASNPKIMIECYRLL
;
A
#
# COMPACT_ATOMS: atom_id res chain seq x y z
N MET A 1 -13.78 -26.06 -1.33
CA MET A 1 -13.43 -25.28 -0.11
C MET A 1 -14.70 -24.75 0.52
N ALA A 2 -14.78 -24.71 1.84
CA ALA A 2 -15.92 -24.08 2.53
C ALA A 2 -15.89 -22.55 2.33
N TYR A 3 -17.05 -21.94 2.07
CA TYR A 3 -17.19 -20.50 1.74
C TYR A 3 -16.77 -19.58 2.90
N CYS A 4 -17.05 -19.97 4.14
CA CYS A 4 -16.57 -19.36 5.37
C CYS A 4 -16.66 -20.38 6.53
N ALA A 5 -16.03 -20.08 7.67
CA ALA A 5 -16.10 -20.95 8.85
C ALA A 5 -17.52 -20.96 9.48
N SER A 6 -18.24 -19.85 9.42
CA SER A 6 -19.63 -19.74 9.87
C SER A 6 -20.35 -18.61 9.12
N THR A 7 -21.61 -18.85 8.76
CA THR A 7 -22.51 -17.84 8.20
C THR A 7 -23.27 -17.06 9.28
N TYR A 8 -23.24 -17.54 10.53
CA TYR A 8 -24.01 -16.98 11.65
C TYR A 8 -23.14 -16.25 12.67
N PHE A 9 -21.85 -16.59 12.74
CA PHE A 9 -20.93 -16.06 13.74
C PHE A 9 -19.73 -15.42 13.08
N TYR A 10 -19.42 -14.19 13.51
CA TYR A 10 -18.20 -13.50 13.13
C TYR A 10 -16.99 -14.18 13.79
N SER A 11 -15.94 -14.38 13.00
CA SER A 11 -14.61 -14.74 13.51
C SER A 11 -13.56 -13.88 12.83
N ARG A 12 -12.66 -13.31 13.64
CA ARG A 12 -11.54 -12.53 13.17
C ARG A 12 -10.44 -13.48 12.69
N ARG A 13 -9.96 -13.30 11.46
CA ARG A 13 -8.71 -13.93 11.03
C ARG A 13 -7.56 -13.34 11.83
N LEU A 14 -6.86 -14.19 12.58
CA LEU A 14 -5.64 -13.78 13.26
C LEU A 14 -4.55 -13.46 12.22
N THR A 15 -3.96 -12.28 12.34
CA THR A 15 -2.88 -11.83 11.45
C THR A 15 -1.73 -11.29 12.28
N ARG A 16 -0.58 -11.13 11.63
CA ARG A 16 0.53 -10.39 12.23
C ARG A 16 0.16 -8.92 12.42
N GLU A 17 0.72 -8.33 13.46
CA GLU A 17 0.66 -6.90 13.73
C GLU A 17 1.55 -6.10 12.78
N VAL A 18 0.99 -5.02 12.25
CA VAL A 18 1.67 -4.02 11.42
C VAL A 18 1.56 -2.70 12.15
N VAL A 19 2.70 -2.18 12.59
CA VAL A 19 2.80 -0.94 13.36
C VAL A 19 2.96 0.24 12.40
N VAL A 20 2.14 1.27 12.56
CA VAL A 20 2.18 2.48 11.74
C VAL A 20 2.31 3.71 12.64
N GLY A 21 3.49 4.34 12.62
CA GLY A 21 3.85 5.38 13.58
C GLY A 21 4.19 4.80 14.95
N ASP A 22 4.29 5.65 15.97
CA ASP A 22 4.51 5.23 17.36
C ASP A 22 3.16 5.04 18.07
N PRO A 23 2.75 3.81 18.44
CA PRO A 23 1.48 3.56 19.12
C PRO A 23 1.33 4.31 20.45
N ALA A 24 2.42 4.70 21.12
CA ALA A 24 2.36 5.51 22.33
C ALA A 24 2.04 6.99 22.03
N CYS A 25 2.27 7.43 20.80
CA CYS A 25 2.19 8.83 20.37
C CYS A 25 1.31 9.00 19.12
N GLY A 26 0.08 8.47 19.16
CA GLY A 26 -0.92 8.64 18.09
C GLY A 26 -0.83 7.65 16.93
N GLY A 27 0.18 6.79 16.91
CA GLY A 27 0.31 5.66 15.98
C GLY A 27 -0.76 4.58 16.17
N VAL A 28 -0.82 3.66 15.21
CA VAL A 28 -1.82 2.59 15.18
C VAL A 28 -1.19 1.22 14.92
N ILE A 29 -1.83 0.17 15.42
CA ILE A 29 -1.48 -1.23 15.14
C ILE A 29 -2.61 -1.85 14.32
N ILE A 30 -2.25 -2.42 13.16
CA ILE A 30 -3.18 -3.12 12.27
C ILE A 30 -2.94 -4.62 12.41
N GLY A 31 -4.00 -5.40 12.62
CA GLY A 31 -3.92 -6.86 12.70
C GLY A 31 -3.87 -7.39 14.13
N GLY A 32 -3.49 -8.66 14.29
CA GLY A 32 -3.53 -9.33 15.59
C GLY A 32 -4.95 -9.33 16.17
N HIS A 33 -5.05 -8.96 17.45
CA HIS A 33 -6.32 -8.79 18.16
C HIS A 33 -6.80 -7.33 18.21
N HIS A 34 -6.09 -6.40 17.55
CA HIS A 34 -6.42 -4.98 17.59
C HIS A 34 -7.70 -4.65 16.80
N PRO A 35 -8.47 -3.62 17.19
CA PRO A 35 -9.64 -3.16 16.44
C PRO A 35 -9.34 -2.85 14.96
N VAL A 36 -10.39 -2.81 14.13
CA VAL A 36 -10.23 -2.39 12.74
C VAL A 36 -9.92 -0.90 12.71
N VAL A 37 -8.75 -0.52 12.15
CA VAL A 37 -8.31 0.87 12.04
C VAL A 37 -9.08 1.59 10.94
N VAL A 38 -9.73 2.70 11.29
CA VAL A 38 -10.45 3.59 10.35
C VAL A 38 -9.45 4.53 9.68
N GLN A 39 -9.49 4.60 8.35
CA GLN A 39 -8.61 5.47 7.56
C GLN A 39 -9.41 6.21 6.49
N SER A 40 -8.91 7.37 6.08
CA SER A 40 -9.49 8.17 5.00
C SER A 40 -8.38 8.80 4.14
N MET A 41 -8.75 9.53 3.09
CA MET A 41 -7.83 10.19 2.17
C MET A 41 -8.30 11.62 1.92
N ILE A 42 -7.36 12.57 1.97
CA ILE A 42 -7.64 13.96 1.60
C ILE A 42 -7.81 14.10 0.08
N THR A 43 -8.50 15.16 -0.33
CA THR A 43 -8.82 15.42 -1.75
C THR A 43 -8.17 16.66 -2.32
N CYS A 44 -7.62 17.54 -1.47
CA CYS A 44 -6.89 18.72 -1.92
C CYS A 44 -5.57 18.36 -2.62
N ASP A 45 -5.03 19.33 -3.36
CA ASP A 45 -3.71 19.24 -3.97
C ASP A 45 -2.63 19.15 -2.88
N THR A 46 -1.74 18.16 -3.00
CA THR A 46 -0.63 17.94 -2.07
C THR A 46 0.34 19.12 -2.03
N MET A 47 0.40 19.93 -3.08
CA MET A 47 1.21 21.16 -3.09
C MET A 47 0.57 22.30 -2.26
N ASP A 48 -0.73 22.25 -1.98
CA ASP A 48 -1.39 23.16 -1.04
C ASP A 48 -1.27 22.62 0.39
N THR A 49 -0.16 22.98 1.03
CA THR A 49 0.16 22.56 2.40
C THR A 49 -0.94 22.96 3.39
N ALA A 50 -1.49 24.18 3.26
CA ALA A 50 -2.48 24.68 4.20
C ALA A 50 -3.80 23.90 4.09
N ALA A 51 -4.28 23.66 2.86
CA ALA A 51 -5.45 22.83 2.62
C ALA A 51 -5.26 21.38 3.11
N CYS A 52 -4.07 20.80 2.86
CA CYS A 52 -3.74 19.44 3.32
C CYS A 52 -3.79 19.33 4.84
N VAL A 53 -3.22 20.29 5.55
CA VAL A 53 -3.24 20.34 7.02
C VAL A 53 -4.67 20.46 7.52
N GLN A 54 -5.46 21.37 6.95
CA GLN A 54 -6.85 21.59 7.39
C GLN A 54 -7.72 20.35 7.16
N GLN A 55 -7.72 19.77 5.95
CA GLN A 55 -8.49 18.56 5.68
C GLN A 55 -8.03 17.37 6.54
N THR A 56 -6.74 17.27 6.85
CA THR A 56 -6.23 16.23 7.75
C THR A 56 -6.79 16.41 9.16
N ILE A 57 -6.82 17.63 9.68
CA ILE A 57 -7.43 17.95 10.98
C ILE A 57 -8.92 17.60 10.97
N ASP A 58 -9.64 17.97 9.91
CA ASP A 58 -11.08 17.69 9.79
C ASP A 58 -11.36 16.18 9.81
N LEU A 59 -10.54 15.39 9.10
CA LEU A 59 -10.64 13.93 9.12
C LEU A 59 -10.33 13.35 10.52
N VAL A 60 -9.32 13.85 11.21
CA VAL A 60 -8.98 13.42 12.58
C VAL A 60 -10.12 13.74 13.54
N ASN A 61 -10.71 14.93 13.45
CA ASN A 61 -11.87 15.34 14.25
C ASN A 61 -13.10 14.45 13.99
N ALA A 62 -13.23 13.90 12.78
CA ALA A 62 -14.24 12.91 12.43
C ALA A 62 -13.92 11.47 12.88
N GLY A 63 -12.79 11.25 13.57
CA GLY A 63 -12.38 9.94 14.09
C GLY A 63 -11.46 9.13 13.16
N CYS A 64 -10.89 9.75 12.12
CA CYS A 64 -9.91 9.08 11.26
C CYS A 64 -8.61 8.80 12.03
N GLN A 65 -8.17 7.54 12.04
CA GLN A 65 -6.99 7.11 12.78
C GLN A 65 -5.73 7.06 11.92
N MET A 66 -5.85 7.21 10.62
CA MET A 66 -4.74 7.22 9.66
C MET A 66 -5.16 7.94 8.39
N VAL A 67 -4.40 8.95 7.96
CA VAL A 67 -4.78 9.82 6.84
C VAL A 67 -3.86 9.58 5.65
N ARG A 68 -4.46 9.34 4.48
CA ARG A 68 -3.73 9.14 3.23
C ARG A 68 -3.67 10.42 2.40
N ILE A 69 -2.51 10.67 1.81
CA ILE A 69 -2.21 11.84 0.97
C ILE A 69 -1.64 11.33 -0.35
N THR A 70 -2.13 11.85 -1.47
CA THR A 70 -1.57 11.50 -2.79
C THR A 70 -0.18 12.09 -2.95
N ALA A 71 0.76 11.38 -3.55
CA ALA A 71 2.10 11.94 -3.85
C ALA A 71 2.58 11.42 -5.21
N PRO A 72 2.00 11.93 -6.32
CA PRO A 72 2.26 11.40 -7.66
C PRO A 72 3.67 11.74 -8.19
N THR A 73 4.27 12.85 -7.74
CA THR A 73 5.62 13.27 -8.14
C THR A 73 6.57 13.37 -6.95
N VAL A 74 7.86 13.54 -7.25
CA VAL A 74 8.90 13.77 -6.22
C VAL A 74 8.66 15.09 -5.50
N ASN A 75 8.11 16.12 -6.17
CA ASN A 75 7.80 17.41 -5.55
C ASN A 75 6.66 17.26 -4.53
N ASP A 76 5.60 16.53 -4.89
CA ASP A 76 4.51 16.22 -3.95
C ASP A 76 5.02 15.43 -2.75
N ALA A 77 5.85 14.42 -3.00
CA ALA A 77 6.46 13.59 -1.97
C ALA A 77 7.35 14.41 -1.03
N ALA A 78 8.12 15.36 -1.56
CA ALA A 78 8.94 16.28 -0.77
C ALA A 78 8.07 17.23 0.06
N ASN A 79 6.92 17.67 -0.46
CA ASN A 79 6.02 18.56 0.28
C ASN A 79 5.34 17.88 1.49
N LEU A 80 5.30 16.54 1.52
CA LEU A 80 4.86 15.78 2.71
C LEU A 80 5.66 16.17 3.96
N LYS A 81 6.92 16.59 3.81
CA LYS A 81 7.72 17.14 4.92
C LYS A 81 7.04 18.33 5.59
N ASN A 82 6.55 19.28 4.79
CA ASN A 82 5.94 20.52 5.27
C ASN A 82 4.58 20.23 5.92
N ILE A 83 3.79 19.38 5.28
CA ILE A 83 2.48 18.94 5.80
C ILE A 83 2.65 18.23 7.15
N ALA A 84 3.56 17.25 7.22
CA ALA A 84 3.85 16.51 8.45
C ALA A 84 4.34 17.46 9.54
N ALA A 85 5.32 18.32 9.26
CA ALA A 85 5.87 19.25 10.24
C ALA A 85 4.80 20.19 10.83
N GLU A 86 3.94 20.74 9.98
CA GLU A 86 2.87 21.65 10.44
C GLU A 86 1.81 20.90 11.26
N LEU A 87 1.43 19.68 10.89
CA LEU A 87 0.53 18.84 11.69
C LEU A 87 1.12 18.52 13.07
N ARG A 88 2.38 18.09 13.11
CA ARG A 88 3.07 17.76 14.38
C ARG A 88 3.22 18.99 15.26
N LYS A 89 3.51 20.17 14.69
CA LYS A 89 3.55 21.45 15.41
C LYS A 89 2.20 21.80 16.07
N ARG A 90 1.09 21.39 15.47
CA ARG A 90 -0.27 21.56 16.02
C ARG A 90 -0.71 20.42 16.94
N GLY A 91 0.19 19.51 17.32
CA GLY A 91 -0.11 18.36 18.18
C GLY A 91 -0.90 17.25 17.49
N ILE A 92 -1.05 17.30 16.16
CA ILE A 92 -1.74 16.27 15.39
C ILE A 92 -0.74 15.18 15.03
N LEU A 93 -0.81 14.06 15.74
CA LEU A 93 0.14 12.94 15.62
C LEU A 93 -0.38 11.76 14.79
N VAL A 94 -1.51 11.94 14.09
CA VAL A 94 -2.08 10.89 13.24
C VAL A 94 -1.05 10.41 12.20
N PRO A 95 -0.94 9.09 11.96
CA PRO A 95 -0.05 8.57 10.93
C PRO A 95 -0.50 8.98 9.53
N LEU A 96 0.48 9.38 8.73
CA LEU A 96 0.29 9.75 7.34
C LEU A 96 0.67 8.58 6.42
N VAL A 97 -0.09 8.44 5.34
CA VAL A 97 0.15 7.43 4.31
C VAL A 97 0.38 8.12 2.97
N ALA A 98 1.53 7.92 2.35
CA ALA A 98 1.75 8.39 0.98
C ALA A 98 1.15 7.39 -0.04
N ASP A 99 0.29 7.87 -0.93
CA ASP A 99 -0.29 7.09 -2.02
C ASP A 99 0.57 7.23 -3.29
N ILE A 100 1.46 6.27 -3.52
CA ILE A 100 2.35 6.24 -4.67
C ILE A 100 1.82 5.26 -5.72
N HIS A 101 1.79 5.70 -6.97
CA HIS A 101 1.29 4.91 -8.09
C HIS A 101 2.38 4.40 -9.04
N PHE A 102 3.32 5.24 -9.46
CA PHE A 102 4.17 4.95 -10.64
C PHE A 102 5.67 5.23 -10.51
N LYS A 103 6.13 5.92 -9.45
CA LYS A 103 7.50 6.44 -9.38
C LYS A 103 8.25 5.96 -8.13
N PRO A 104 9.22 5.05 -8.27
CA PRO A 104 10.07 4.63 -7.15
C PRO A 104 10.75 5.82 -6.45
N GLU A 105 11.18 6.84 -7.19
CA GLU A 105 11.85 8.02 -6.64
C GLU A 105 10.92 8.81 -5.70
N ALA A 106 9.65 8.94 -6.06
CA ALA A 106 8.65 9.58 -5.21
C ALA A 106 8.36 8.76 -3.96
N ALA A 107 8.36 7.42 -4.05
CA ALA A 107 8.22 6.55 -2.88
C ALA A 107 9.41 6.67 -1.92
N MET A 108 10.63 6.73 -2.45
CA MET A 108 11.86 6.92 -1.67
C MET A 108 11.85 8.27 -0.95
N GLU A 109 11.41 9.33 -1.63
CA GLU A 109 11.27 10.65 -1.01
C GLU A 109 10.18 10.65 0.06
N ALA A 110 9.00 10.11 -0.23
CA ALA A 110 7.89 10.07 0.72
C ALA A 110 8.21 9.26 1.99
N ALA A 111 8.95 8.16 1.87
CA ALA A 111 9.33 7.29 3.00
C ALA A 111 10.11 8.03 4.11
N LYS A 112 10.76 9.14 3.77
CA LYS A 112 11.45 9.99 4.75
C LYS A 112 10.47 10.71 5.67
N TRP A 113 9.30 11.08 5.17
CA TRP A 113 8.40 12.05 5.80
C TRP A 113 7.13 11.46 6.40
N VAL A 114 6.71 10.26 5.97
CA VAL A 114 5.45 9.64 6.43
C VAL A 114 5.66 8.26 7.04
N GLU A 115 4.70 7.80 7.83
CA GLU A 115 4.77 6.54 8.56
C GLU A 115 4.46 5.31 7.69
N LYS A 116 3.75 5.49 6.57
CA LYS A 116 3.35 4.38 5.68
C LYS A 116 3.38 4.74 4.20
N ILE A 117 3.84 3.81 3.38
CA ILE A 117 3.82 3.94 1.91
C ILE A 117 2.82 2.95 1.32
N ARG A 118 1.91 3.41 0.47
CA ARG A 118 1.16 2.53 -0.42
C ARG A 118 1.89 2.42 -1.74
N ILE A 119 2.06 1.18 -2.20
CA ILE A 119 2.47 0.85 -3.56
C ILE A 119 1.38 0.06 -4.30
N ASN A 120 1.43 0.11 -5.63
CA ASN A 120 0.61 -0.71 -6.53
C ASN A 120 1.52 -1.59 -7.40
N PRO A 121 1.57 -2.91 -7.16
CA PRO A 121 2.42 -3.84 -7.91
C PRO A 121 2.38 -3.68 -9.43
N GLY A 122 1.19 -3.60 -10.02
CA GLY A 122 1.04 -3.60 -11.48
C GLY A 122 1.52 -2.34 -12.19
N ASN A 123 1.82 -1.27 -11.43
CA ASN A 123 2.27 0.00 -11.95
C ASN A 123 3.68 0.40 -11.47
N PHE A 124 4.26 -0.34 -10.53
CA PHE A 124 5.50 0.07 -9.86
C PHE A 124 6.74 -0.11 -10.73
N ALA A 125 6.78 -1.14 -11.58
CA ALA A 125 7.94 -1.47 -12.43
C ALA A 125 7.59 -1.65 -13.93
N ASP A 126 6.32 -1.76 -14.28
CA ASP A 126 5.88 -2.05 -15.64
C ASP A 126 5.45 -0.79 -16.39
N LYS A 127 6.14 -0.49 -17.48
CA LYS A 127 5.61 0.37 -18.53
C LYS A 127 4.69 -0.52 -19.37
N LYS A 128 3.37 -0.36 -19.22
CA LYS A 128 2.38 -1.06 -20.07
C LYS A 128 2.74 -0.85 -21.53
N LYS A 129 3.30 -1.87 -22.16
CA LYS A 129 3.44 -1.93 -23.60
C LYS A 129 2.33 -2.88 -23.98
N PHE A 130 1.18 -2.34 -24.40
CA PHE A 130 -0.01 -3.10 -24.82
C PHE A 130 0.27 -3.93 -26.10
N VAL A 131 1.30 -4.76 -26.06
CA VAL A 131 1.73 -5.70 -27.09
C VAL A 131 1.47 -7.05 -26.47
N THR A 132 0.51 -7.79 -27.02
CA THR A 132 0.23 -9.17 -26.61
C THR A 132 1.53 -9.97 -26.79
N ARG A 133 2.21 -10.25 -25.69
CA ARG A 133 3.40 -11.10 -25.61
C ARG A 133 3.05 -12.27 -24.72
N GLU A 134 3.09 -13.46 -25.27
CA GLU A 134 3.19 -14.66 -24.44
C GLU A 134 4.53 -14.60 -23.71
N TYR A 135 4.48 -14.67 -22.38
CA TYR A 135 5.69 -14.71 -21.57
C TYR A 135 6.13 -16.16 -21.42
N THR A 136 7.35 -16.46 -21.82
CA THR A 136 8.01 -17.70 -21.40
C THR A 136 8.31 -17.66 -19.90
N ASP A 137 8.52 -18.81 -19.27
CA ASP A 137 8.90 -18.85 -17.85
C ASP A 137 10.18 -18.05 -17.59
N THR A 138 11.16 -18.13 -18.49
CA THR A 138 12.42 -17.36 -18.40
C THR A 138 12.17 -15.86 -18.40
N GLU A 139 11.32 -15.35 -19.29
CA GLU A 139 10.98 -13.92 -19.35
C GLU A 139 10.21 -13.47 -18.11
N TYR A 140 9.32 -14.32 -17.59
CA TYR A 140 8.60 -14.05 -16.35
C TYR A 140 9.56 -13.91 -15.16
N PHE A 141 10.54 -14.81 -15.02
CA PHE A 141 11.54 -14.73 -13.95
C PHE A 141 12.46 -13.51 -14.11
N ALA A 142 12.89 -13.18 -15.34
CA ALA A 142 13.68 -11.97 -15.59
C ALA A 142 12.94 -10.69 -15.19
N GLU A 143 11.62 -10.63 -15.41
CA GLU A 143 10.80 -9.51 -14.95
C GLU A 143 10.70 -9.43 -13.43
N LEU A 144 10.61 -10.58 -12.73
CA LEU A 144 10.64 -10.59 -11.27
C LEU A 144 11.97 -10.05 -10.70
N GLU A 145 13.11 -10.41 -11.30
CA GLU A 145 14.41 -9.86 -10.92
C GLU A 145 14.47 -8.34 -11.12
N ARG A 146 13.92 -7.84 -12.24
CA ARG A 146 13.84 -6.40 -12.51
C ARG A 146 12.99 -5.65 -11.49
N ILE A 147 11.85 -6.23 -11.09
CA ILE A 147 11.00 -5.67 -10.03
C ILE A 147 11.76 -5.63 -8.72
N GLU A 148 12.44 -6.71 -8.36
CA GLU A 148 13.22 -6.79 -7.13
C GLU A 148 14.30 -5.70 -7.08
N GLN A 149 15.04 -5.49 -8.16
CA GLN A 149 16.05 -4.43 -8.25
C GLN A 149 15.47 -3.03 -7.99
N GLN A 150 14.24 -2.76 -8.45
CA GLN A 150 13.58 -1.46 -8.27
C GLN A 150 12.89 -1.32 -6.91
N PHE A 151 12.37 -2.42 -6.36
CA PHE A 151 11.58 -2.41 -5.13
C PHE A 151 12.44 -2.57 -3.87
N ALA A 152 13.52 -3.36 -3.94
CA ALA A 152 14.40 -3.61 -2.80
C ALA A 152 14.95 -2.34 -2.12
N PRO A 153 15.34 -1.26 -2.84
CA PRO A 153 15.77 -0.02 -2.20
C PRO A 153 14.70 0.59 -1.29
N LEU A 154 13.43 0.60 -1.74
CA LEU A 154 12.31 1.10 -0.94
C LEU A 154 12.06 0.20 0.26
N VAL A 155 12.12 -1.12 0.08
CA VAL A 155 11.95 -2.10 1.16
C VAL A 155 13.00 -1.88 2.26
N LYS A 156 14.27 -1.73 1.87
CA LYS A 156 15.39 -1.49 2.81
C LYS A 156 15.21 -0.16 3.54
N LEU A 157 14.89 0.92 2.83
CA LEU A 157 14.64 2.23 3.44
C LEU A 157 13.46 2.19 4.41
N CYS A 158 12.34 1.56 4.02
CA CYS A 158 11.20 1.41 4.91
C CYS A 158 11.55 0.58 6.16
N LYS A 159 12.39 -0.44 6.03
CA LYS A 159 12.88 -1.22 7.17
C LYS A 159 13.73 -0.37 8.12
N GLU A 160 14.69 0.37 7.58
CA GLU A 160 15.60 1.24 8.35
C GLU A 160 14.85 2.33 9.11
N LEU A 161 13.86 2.95 8.46
CA LEU A 161 13.06 4.03 9.05
C LEU A 161 11.84 3.55 9.87
N GLY A 162 11.66 2.23 10.02
CA GLY A 162 10.51 1.67 10.72
C GLY A 162 9.15 1.97 10.07
N ARG A 163 9.12 2.19 8.75
CA ARG A 163 7.88 2.49 8.01
C ARG A 163 7.06 1.24 7.77
N ALA A 164 5.74 1.43 7.67
CA ALA A 164 4.84 0.40 7.18
C ALA A 164 4.66 0.49 5.66
N MET A 165 4.21 -0.60 5.04
CA MET A 165 3.84 -0.61 3.63
C MET A 165 2.45 -1.19 3.39
N ARG A 166 1.73 -0.67 2.40
CA ARG A 166 0.55 -1.33 1.81
C ARG A 166 0.88 -1.78 0.39
N ILE A 167 0.87 -3.09 0.18
CA ILE A 167 0.94 -3.71 -1.15
C ILE A 167 -0.49 -3.88 -1.66
N GLY A 168 -0.91 -2.98 -2.55
CA GLY A 168 -2.32 -2.88 -2.94
C GLY A 168 -2.57 -3.08 -4.42
N THR A 169 -3.17 -4.21 -4.77
CA THR A 169 -3.56 -4.57 -6.14
C THR A 169 -4.96 -4.04 -6.47
N ASN A 170 -5.09 -3.38 -7.61
CA ASN A 170 -6.36 -2.98 -8.18
C ASN A 170 -6.63 -3.81 -9.44
N HIS A 171 -7.85 -4.30 -9.61
CA HIS A 171 -8.26 -5.13 -10.75
C HIS A 171 -7.94 -4.47 -12.10
N GLY A 172 -8.28 -3.19 -12.27
CA GLY A 172 -8.02 -2.45 -13.53
C GLY A 172 -6.55 -2.09 -13.80
N SER A 173 -5.61 -2.46 -12.94
CA SER A 173 -4.19 -2.12 -13.09
C SER A 173 -3.26 -3.31 -12.85
N LEU A 174 -3.67 -4.52 -13.21
CA LEU A 174 -2.76 -5.66 -13.27
C LEU A 174 -1.67 -5.42 -14.32
N SER A 175 -0.48 -5.96 -14.08
CA SER A 175 0.61 -5.92 -15.04
C SER A 175 0.41 -6.91 -16.17
N ASP A 176 1.04 -6.64 -17.32
CA ASP A 176 0.97 -7.51 -18.50
C ASP A 176 1.46 -8.93 -18.18
N ARG A 177 2.53 -9.04 -17.37
CA ARG A 177 3.04 -10.30 -16.79
C ARG A 177 1.96 -11.12 -16.10
N ILE A 178 1.19 -10.48 -15.22
CA ILE A 178 0.15 -11.15 -14.42
C ILE A 178 -1.03 -11.53 -15.31
N LEU A 179 -1.44 -10.63 -16.19
CA LEU A 179 -2.55 -10.86 -17.12
C LEU A 179 -2.26 -12.02 -18.07
N ASN A 180 -1.03 -12.15 -18.58
CA ASN A 180 -0.67 -13.27 -19.46
C ASN A 180 -0.62 -14.61 -18.72
N ARG A 181 -0.07 -14.65 -17.49
CA ARG A 181 0.15 -15.91 -16.76
C ARG A 181 -1.10 -16.39 -16.01
N TYR A 182 -1.88 -15.47 -15.43
CA TYR A 182 -2.99 -15.78 -14.54
C TYR A 182 -4.34 -15.24 -15.03
N GLY A 183 -4.35 -14.45 -16.10
CA GLY A 183 -5.55 -13.77 -16.59
C GLY A 183 -6.00 -12.60 -15.68
N ASP A 184 -7.07 -11.92 -16.11
CA ASP A 184 -7.79 -10.96 -15.28
C ASP A 184 -8.69 -11.69 -14.28
N THR A 185 -8.07 -12.36 -13.30
CA THR A 185 -8.72 -13.26 -12.36
C THR A 185 -8.41 -12.89 -10.90
N PRO A 186 -9.24 -13.35 -9.94
CA PRO A 186 -8.94 -13.21 -8.51
C PRO A 186 -7.57 -13.76 -8.11
N VAL A 187 -7.18 -14.90 -8.70
CA VAL A 187 -5.85 -15.50 -8.49
C VAL A 187 -4.76 -14.56 -9.01
N GLY A 188 -4.92 -14.00 -10.20
CA GLY A 188 -3.97 -13.02 -10.75
C GLY A 188 -3.80 -11.79 -9.85
N MET A 189 -4.88 -11.27 -9.28
CA MET A 189 -4.81 -10.16 -8.33
C MET A 189 -3.99 -10.51 -7.07
N VAL A 190 -4.20 -11.71 -6.53
CA VAL A 190 -3.50 -12.19 -5.34
C VAL A 190 -2.02 -12.42 -5.63
N GLU A 191 -1.70 -13.12 -6.72
CA GLU A 191 -0.31 -13.38 -7.10
C GLU A 191 0.45 -12.07 -7.36
N SER A 192 -0.18 -11.07 -7.98
CA SER A 192 0.42 -9.75 -8.17
C SER A 192 0.88 -9.10 -6.85
N ALA A 193 0.12 -9.27 -5.77
CA ALA A 193 0.54 -8.79 -4.45
C ALA A 193 1.59 -9.71 -3.80
N LEU A 194 1.46 -11.03 -3.98
CA LEU A 194 2.37 -12.01 -3.37
C LEU A 194 3.77 -11.95 -3.96
N GLU A 195 3.94 -11.62 -5.25
CA GLU A 195 5.26 -11.35 -5.85
C GLU A 195 6.05 -10.31 -5.04
N PHE A 196 5.44 -9.16 -4.76
CA PHE A 196 6.06 -8.09 -3.97
C PHE A 196 6.22 -8.49 -2.50
N ALA A 197 5.31 -9.26 -1.93
CA ALA A 197 5.43 -9.74 -0.55
C ALA A 197 6.59 -10.72 -0.39
N ARG A 198 6.85 -11.59 -1.37
CA ARG A 198 8.01 -12.51 -1.37
C ARG A 198 9.31 -11.71 -1.41
N ILE A 199 9.42 -10.71 -2.29
CA ILE A 199 10.58 -9.80 -2.32
C ILE A 199 10.75 -9.11 -0.96
N ALA A 200 9.70 -8.50 -0.41
CA ALA A 200 9.76 -7.84 0.89
C ALA A 200 10.28 -8.78 2.00
N ARG A 201 9.77 -10.02 2.05
CA ARG A 201 10.21 -11.04 3.02
C ARG A 201 11.65 -11.49 2.81
N ASN A 202 12.12 -11.63 1.57
CA ASN A 202 13.51 -11.99 1.27
C ASN A 202 14.50 -10.94 1.79
N HIS A 203 14.10 -9.67 1.83
CA HIS A 203 14.89 -8.58 2.44
C HIS A 203 14.63 -8.42 3.96
N GLY A 204 13.94 -9.38 4.58
CA GLY A 204 13.59 -9.37 6.00
C GLY A 204 12.65 -8.23 6.38
N PHE A 205 11.89 -7.69 5.43
CA PHE A 205 10.86 -6.69 5.67
C PHE A 205 9.48 -7.34 5.68
N HIS A 206 8.66 -6.78 6.55
CA HIS A 206 7.72 -7.57 7.30
C HIS A 206 6.58 -6.68 7.77
N ASN A 207 6.81 -5.38 7.95
CA ASN A 207 5.81 -4.42 8.41
C ASN A 207 4.92 -3.97 7.23
N PHE A 208 4.14 -4.89 6.65
CA PHE A 208 3.28 -4.58 5.51
C PHE A 208 1.90 -5.25 5.59
N CYS A 209 0.92 -4.61 4.94
CA CYS A 209 -0.44 -5.11 4.78
C CYS A 209 -0.84 -5.17 3.29
N PHE A 210 -1.90 -5.91 3.00
CA PHE A 210 -2.44 -6.04 1.65
C PHE A 210 -3.73 -5.25 1.44
N SER A 211 -4.07 -4.99 0.18
CA SER A 211 -5.43 -4.61 -0.20
C SER A 211 -5.76 -5.13 -1.60
N MET A 212 -6.96 -5.68 -1.77
CA MET A 212 -7.49 -6.15 -3.07
C MET A 212 -8.70 -5.32 -3.44
N LYS A 213 -8.61 -4.51 -4.50
CA LYS A 213 -9.71 -3.62 -4.88
C LYS A 213 -10.24 -3.95 -6.26
N ALA A 214 -11.55 -4.16 -6.35
CA ALA A 214 -12.29 -4.37 -7.59
C ALA A 214 -13.64 -3.65 -7.51
N SER A 215 -14.13 -3.12 -8.63
CA SER A 215 -15.48 -2.54 -8.71
C SER A 215 -16.57 -3.61 -8.59
N ASN A 216 -16.26 -4.86 -8.96
CA ASN A 216 -17.15 -6.00 -8.73
C ASN A 216 -16.92 -6.56 -7.32
N PRO A 217 -17.92 -6.50 -6.42
CA PRO A 217 -17.77 -6.98 -5.05
C PRO A 217 -17.53 -8.49 -4.96
N LYS A 218 -18.00 -9.29 -5.92
CA LYS A 218 -17.75 -10.75 -5.93
C LYS A 218 -16.27 -11.07 -6.11
N ILE A 219 -15.63 -10.40 -7.08
CA ILE A 219 -14.18 -10.52 -7.32
C ILE A 219 -13.42 -10.08 -6.07
N MET A 220 -13.78 -8.93 -5.48
CA MET A 220 -13.12 -8.43 -4.27
C MET A 220 -13.20 -9.46 -3.11
N ILE A 221 -14.38 -10.02 -2.85
CA ILE A 221 -14.58 -11.03 -1.78
C ILE A 221 -13.70 -12.26 -2.04
N GLU A 222 -13.65 -12.73 -3.29
CA GLU A 222 -12.84 -13.89 -3.67
C GLU A 222 -11.35 -13.64 -3.47
N CYS A 223 -10.83 -12.49 -3.91
CA CYS A 223 -9.42 -12.11 -3.70
C CYS A 223 -9.04 -12.09 -2.21
N TYR A 224 -9.89 -11.51 -1.35
CA TYR A 224 -9.63 -11.47 0.10
C TYR A 224 -9.69 -12.83 0.79
N ARG A 225 -10.32 -13.83 0.17
CA ARG A 225 -10.38 -15.20 0.69
C ARG A 225 -9.22 -16.07 0.24
N LEU A 226 -8.70 -15.81 -0.95
CA LEU A 226 -7.53 -16.48 -1.50
C LEU A 226 -6.22 -16.02 -0.83
N LEU A 227 -6.16 -14.77 -0.37
CA LEU A 227 -5.05 -14.19 0.37
C LEU A 227 -4.98 -14.70 1.82
#